data_AF-A0A349MB09-F1
#
_entry.id   AF-A0A349MB09-F1
#
_cell.length_a   1.000
_cell.length_b   1.000
_cell.length_c   1.000
_cell.angle_alpha   90.00
_cell.angle_beta   90.00
_cell.angle_gamma   90.00
#
_symmetry.space_group_name_H-M   'P 1'
#
loop_
_entity.id
_entity.type
_entity.pdbx_description
1 polymer ?
#
loop_
_entity_poly.entity_id
_entity_poly.type
_entity_poly.pdbx_seq_one_letter_code
_entity_poly.pdbx_strand_id
1 'polypeptide(L)'
;MAVVKVGYLGTSDSIQLHSSTMKHVFASFFFVCLCQASWAQLPDGTISPDFTAIDLNGVEHNLYSYLDSGYQVLLDFSATWCGPCWNYHSSGVLEELYETHGPNGTNELRVFFIEGDDNTTQEDLEGTGASTTGDWITGTSYPIIDNGQNIFADFECTYYPTIYTVCPNKILTESGQASIGGHEAILNSATCMPASLSNDALLMDYVGQSSTCGDNPAALSVRLMNNGLDTLTSCTIQVSKLLPFNQTEVIGSADWEGQLTTYDFTVVDLVDATIDGETIFVFEVVSEDDNEGNNSTQGTVSASEEVANNIEIRLKTDGAPDQLGWEITDASGSVIDAVLPGTLNLEATTEYAWDVTLPDLGCYGLSLIDEGGDGLFNLATSMDGVGFLEVSSTDGETILDQDFFYQELDEFSVITFDMEVTEVTAIQETKAFSNFSFYPNPSSTMLTLEFETANAGDARLAIRNVTGQEIVNHDWGMIAAGNHRQTLDVEFLSAGTYIVELFVNQTSRSMILLHQ
;
A
#
# COMPACT_ATOMS: atom_id res chain seq x y z
N MET A 1 65.90 -31.53 -14.79
CA MET A 1 66.79 -32.35 -15.65
C MET A 1 66.21 -32.27 -17.06
N ALA A 2 66.99 -31.77 -18.04
CA ALA A 2 66.67 -31.45 -19.46
C ALA A 2 65.61 -30.34 -19.68
N VAL A 3 65.87 -29.10 -20.16
CA VAL A 3 66.71 -28.50 -21.22
C VAL A 3 66.14 -28.61 -22.65
N VAL A 4 65.47 -27.52 -23.05
CA VAL A 4 65.56 -26.74 -24.32
C VAL A 4 65.06 -27.33 -25.65
N LYS A 5 64.15 -26.58 -26.32
CA LYS A 5 64.42 -26.04 -27.68
C LYS A 5 63.53 -24.85 -28.07
N VAL A 6 64.22 -23.81 -28.54
CA VAL A 6 63.76 -22.56 -29.14
C VAL A 6 63.51 -22.76 -30.64
N GLY A 7 62.59 -21.98 -31.23
CA GLY A 7 62.48 -21.80 -32.68
C GLY A 7 61.59 -20.62 -33.07
N TYR A 8 62.20 -19.44 -33.24
CA TYR A 8 61.64 -18.30 -33.97
C TYR A 8 61.73 -18.55 -35.48
N LEU A 9 60.75 -18.09 -36.26
CA LEU A 9 60.91 -17.56 -37.61
C LEU A 9 59.63 -16.79 -37.98
N GLY A 10 59.76 -15.49 -38.22
CA GLY A 10 58.69 -14.64 -38.70
C GLY A 10 58.61 -14.62 -40.22
N THR A 11 57.47 -14.18 -40.73
CA THR A 11 57.35 -13.39 -41.97
C THR A 11 56.05 -12.59 -41.91
N SER A 12 56.22 -11.29 -42.12
CA SER A 12 55.19 -10.32 -42.44
C SER A 12 54.48 -10.68 -43.74
N ASP A 13 53.15 -10.55 -43.78
CA ASP A 13 52.46 -10.05 -44.96
C ASP A 13 51.13 -9.40 -44.56
N SER A 14 50.97 -8.17 -45.02
CA SER A 14 49.86 -7.26 -44.80
C SER A 14 48.70 -7.55 -45.75
N ILE A 15 47.48 -7.77 -45.24
CA ILE A 15 46.24 -7.58 -46.00
C ILE A 15 45.17 -6.97 -45.09
N GLN A 16 44.61 -5.85 -45.55
CA GLN A 16 43.51 -5.11 -44.96
C GLN A 16 42.19 -5.91 -44.95
N LEU A 17 41.42 -5.83 -43.86
CA LEU A 17 39.98 -6.10 -43.88
C LEU A 17 39.24 -5.16 -42.91
N HIS A 18 38.46 -4.27 -43.51
CA HIS A 18 37.19 -3.66 -43.09
C HIS A 18 36.81 -3.72 -41.59
N SER A 19 36.81 -2.54 -40.96
CA SER A 19 36.08 -2.24 -39.72
C SER A 19 34.57 -2.28 -40.00
N SER A 20 33.90 -3.38 -39.60
CA SER A 20 32.44 -3.42 -39.53
C SER A 20 31.96 -2.71 -38.27
N THR A 21 31.12 -1.71 -38.44
CA THR A 21 30.34 -1.03 -37.42
C THR A 21 29.48 -2.02 -36.63
N MET A 22 29.82 -2.26 -35.36
CA MET A 22 28.88 -2.86 -34.40
C MET A 22 27.86 -1.80 -34.00
N LYS A 23 26.62 -1.95 -34.50
CA LYS A 23 25.45 -1.31 -33.91
C LYS A 23 25.18 -1.99 -32.58
N HIS A 24 25.48 -1.33 -31.47
CA HIS A 24 25.01 -1.76 -30.16
C HIS A 24 23.51 -1.48 -30.08
N VAL A 25 22.71 -2.51 -30.34
CA VAL A 25 21.30 -2.55 -29.94
C VAL A 25 21.31 -2.84 -28.45
N PHE A 26 21.16 -1.80 -27.63
CA PHE A 26 20.81 -1.95 -26.22
C PHE A 26 19.38 -2.50 -26.18
N ALA A 27 19.26 -3.82 -26.03
CA ALA A 27 18.02 -4.43 -25.60
C ALA A 27 17.83 -4.07 -24.12
N SER A 28 17.01 -3.06 -23.86
CA SER A 28 16.57 -2.71 -22.51
C SER A 28 15.74 -3.88 -21.98
N PHE A 29 16.33 -4.67 -21.09
CA PHE A 29 15.62 -5.70 -20.34
C PHE A 29 14.85 -4.96 -19.25
N PHE A 30 13.57 -4.67 -19.54
CA PHE A 30 12.63 -4.16 -18.56
C PHE A 30 12.36 -5.28 -17.57
N PHE A 31 13.08 -5.27 -16.44
CA PHE A 31 12.82 -6.19 -15.34
C PHE A 31 11.62 -5.61 -14.59
N VAL A 32 10.42 -6.05 -14.96
CA VAL A 32 9.22 -5.82 -14.15
C VAL A 32 9.46 -6.59 -12.85
N CYS A 33 9.85 -5.87 -11.80
CA CYS A 33 9.84 -6.40 -10.45
C CYS A 33 8.37 -6.47 -10.03
N LEU A 34 7.70 -7.58 -10.37
CA LEU A 34 6.43 -7.95 -9.77
C LEU A 34 6.72 -8.19 -8.29
N CYS A 35 6.53 -7.18 -7.45
CA CYS A 35 6.39 -7.36 -6.01
C CYS A 35 5.12 -8.20 -5.81
N GLN A 36 5.29 -9.52 -5.76
CA GLN A 36 4.26 -10.38 -5.18
C GLN A 36 4.38 -10.17 -3.68
N ALA A 37 3.43 -9.46 -3.09
CA ALA A 37 3.19 -9.59 -1.67
C ALA A 37 2.86 -11.08 -1.44
N SER A 38 3.82 -11.84 -0.91
CA SER A 38 3.49 -13.17 -0.39
C SER A 38 2.79 -12.91 0.93
N TRP A 39 1.51 -13.24 0.99
CA TRP A 39 0.82 -13.27 2.26
C TRP A 39 1.46 -14.40 3.08
N ALA A 40 1.67 -14.16 4.37
CA ALA A 40 2.24 -15.15 5.28
C ALA A 40 1.26 -16.30 5.59
N GLN A 41 0.00 -16.14 5.17
CA GLN A 41 -1.15 -17.03 5.25
C GLN A 41 -2.30 -16.42 4.42
N LEU A 42 -3.29 -17.20 3.98
CA LEU A 42 -4.43 -16.66 3.23
C LEU A 42 -5.23 -15.63 4.05
N PRO A 43 -5.56 -14.45 3.49
CA PRO A 43 -6.31 -13.42 4.21
C PRO A 43 -7.78 -13.79 4.36
N ASP A 44 -8.42 -13.20 5.38
CA ASP A 44 -9.86 -13.27 5.60
C ASP A 44 -10.65 -12.93 4.33
N GLY A 45 -11.75 -13.66 4.09
CA GLY A 45 -12.57 -13.46 2.91
C GLY A 45 -12.10 -14.23 1.67
N THR A 46 -11.00 -14.98 1.77
CA THR A 46 -10.50 -15.83 0.68
C THR A 46 -11.32 -17.12 0.54
N ILE A 47 -11.45 -17.64 -0.68
CA ILE A 47 -11.98 -18.98 -0.91
C ILE A 47 -10.93 -19.99 -0.44
N SER A 48 -11.28 -20.78 0.57
CA SER A 48 -10.45 -21.82 1.15
C SER A 48 -10.03 -22.88 0.12
N PRO A 49 -8.75 -23.28 0.05
CA PRO A 49 -8.30 -24.41 -0.75
C PRO A 49 -9.02 -25.71 -0.34
N ASP A 50 -9.43 -26.53 -1.32
CA ASP A 50 -9.94 -27.86 -1.02
C ASP A 50 -8.80 -28.85 -0.73
N PHE A 51 -9.03 -29.81 0.15
CA PHE A 51 -8.09 -30.90 0.41
C PHE A 51 -8.82 -32.23 0.59
N THR A 52 -8.07 -33.32 0.37
CA THR A 52 -8.48 -34.67 0.78
C THR A 52 -7.33 -35.30 1.57
N ALA A 53 -7.61 -35.75 2.79
CA ALA A 53 -6.61 -36.29 3.70
C ALA A 53 -7.16 -37.48 4.49
N ILE A 54 -6.27 -38.28 5.07
CA ILE A 54 -6.62 -39.43 5.90
C ILE A 54 -6.18 -39.15 7.34
N ASP A 55 -7.07 -39.33 8.31
CA ASP A 55 -6.76 -39.15 9.72
C ASP A 55 -5.97 -40.33 10.31
N LEU A 56 -5.51 -40.20 11.56
CA LEU A 56 -4.82 -41.27 12.28
C LEU A 56 -5.65 -42.56 12.46
N ASN A 57 -6.98 -42.49 12.32
CA ASN A 57 -7.87 -43.65 12.39
C ASN A 57 -8.08 -44.33 11.02
N GLY A 58 -7.48 -43.79 9.95
CA GLY A 58 -7.62 -44.29 8.58
C GLY A 58 -8.92 -43.83 7.89
N VAL A 59 -9.59 -42.80 8.39
CA VAL A 59 -10.79 -42.21 7.80
C VAL A 59 -10.39 -41.12 6.82
N GLU A 60 -10.94 -41.17 5.60
CA GLU A 60 -10.75 -40.13 4.59
C GLU A 60 -11.70 -38.96 4.82
N HIS A 61 -11.17 -37.74 4.70
CA HIS A 61 -11.84 -36.48 4.91
C HIS A 61 -11.61 -35.58 3.70
N ASN A 62 -12.68 -35.01 3.14
CA ASN A 62 -12.61 -33.97 2.11
C ASN A 62 -13.30 -32.71 2.62
N LEU A 63 -12.61 -31.57 2.57
CA LEU A 63 -13.11 -30.32 3.12
C LEU A 63 -14.42 -29.89 2.44
N TYR A 64 -14.42 -29.82 1.11
CA TYR A 64 -15.58 -29.33 0.38
C TYR A 64 -16.81 -30.23 0.52
N SER A 65 -16.64 -31.55 0.70
CA SER A 65 -17.75 -32.45 1.02
C SER A 65 -18.46 -32.09 2.33
N TYR A 66 -17.72 -31.58 3.32
CA TYR A 66 -18.32 -31.06 4.55
C TYR A 66 -19.03 -29.73 4.32
N LEU A 67 -18.36 -28.78 3.67
CA LEU A 67 -18.90 -27.43 3.43
C LEU A 67 -20.16 -27.46 2.54
N ASP A 68 -20.14 -28.23 1.46
CA ASP A 68 -21.28 -28.44 0.56
C ASP A 68 -22.47 -29.14 1.27
N SER A 69 -22.20 -29.83 2.39
CA SER A 69 -23.24 -30.42 3.25
C SER A 69 -23.73 -29.46 4.35
N GLY A 70 -23.25 -28.22 4.37
CA GLY A 70 -23.62 -27.20 5.35
C GLY A 70 -22.86 -27.33 6.69
N TYR A 71 -21.78 -28.10 6.76
CA TYR A 71 -20.94 -28.10 7.96
C TYR A 71 -20.02 -26.89 7.98
N GLN A 72 -19.77 -26.39 9.18
CA GLN A 72 -18.67 -25.45 9.44
C GLN A 72 -17.42 -26.25 9.82
N VAL A 73 -16.24 -25.74 9.50
CA VAL A 73 -14.98 -26.47 9.73
C VAL A 73 -13.93 -25.56 10.36
N LEU A 74 -13.37 -25.99 11.49
CA LEU A 74 -12.16 -25.41 12.07
C LEU A 74 -10.95 -26.24 11.65
N LEU A 75 -9.92 -25.57 11.14
CA LEU A 75 -8.64 -26.16 10.76
C LEU A 75 -7.56 -25.60 11.68
N ASP A 76 -6.94 -26.46 12.49
CA ASP A 76 -5.79 -26.13 13.34
C ASP A 76 -4.52 -26.66 12.70
N PHE A 77 -3.74 -25.76 12.10
CA PHE A 77 -2.40 -26.05 11.63
C PHE A 77 -1.42 -25.87 12.78
N SER A 78 -0.87 -26.98 13.26
CA SER A 78 0.02 -27.02 14.42
C SER A 78 1.22 -27.92 14.15
N ALA A 79 2.27 -27.77 14.96
CA ALA A 79 3.43 -28.65 14.94
C ALA A 79 3.67 -29.24 16.34
N THR A 80 4.06 -30.51 16.43
CA THR A 80 4.17 -31.21 17.73
C THR A 80 5.18 -30.56 18.70
N TRP A 81 6.22 -29.89 18.19
CA TRP A 81 7.22 -29.14 18.96
C TRP A 81 6.83 -27.69 19.29
N CYS A 82 5.71 -27.20 18.75
CA CYS A 82 5.29 -25.80 18.89
C CYS A 82 4.69 -25.54 20.27
N GLY A 83 5.40 -24.78 21.10
CA GLY A 83 4.97 -24.41 22.45
C GLY A 83 3.63 -23.65 22.50
N PRO A 84 3.43 -22.57 21.71
CA PRO A 84 2.14 -21.87 21.64
C PRO A 84 0.98 -22.77 21.20
N CYS A 85 1.22 -23.66 20.23
CA CYS A 85 0.26 -24.66 19.77
C CYS A 85 -0.16 -25.58 20.92
N TRP A 86 0.81 -26.12 21.66
CA TRP A 86 0.53 -26.99 22.80
C TRP A 86 -0.24 -26.28 23.90
N ASN A 87 0.09 -25.01 24.19
CA ASN A 87 -0.65 -24.20 25.15
C ASN A 87 -2.12 -24.03 24.75
N TYR A 88 -2.40 -23.86 23.46
CA TYR A 88 -3.77 -23.76 22.96
C TYR A 88 -4.49 -25.10 22.98
N HIS A 89 -3.87 -26.16 22.47
CA HIS A 89 -4.40 -27.52 22.49
C HIS A 89 -4.78 -27.96 23.92
N SER A 90 -3.86 -27.79 24.87
CA SER A 90 -4.08 -28.13 26.28
C SER A 90 -5.04 -27.22 27.03
N SER A 91 -5.44 -26.08 26.44
CA SER A 91 -6.52 -25.25 26.99
C SER A 91 -7.89 -25.90 26.88
N GLY A 92 -8.05 -26.84 25.94
CA GLY A 92 -9.30 -27.58 25.71
C GLY A 92 -10.35 -26.83 24.88
N VAL A 93 -10.04 -25.65 24.34
CA VAL A 93 -11.02 -24.83 23.57
C VAL A 93 -11.58 -25.60 22.37
N LEU A 94 -10.73 -26.17 21.51
CA LEU A 94 -11.18 -26.91 20.33
C LEU A 94 -11.85 -28.24 20.70
N GLU A 95 -11.42 -28.86 21.80
CA GLU A 95 -12.04 -30.08 22.32
C GLU A 95 -13.47 -29.80 22.80
N GLU A 96 -13.68 -28.76 23.61
CA GLU A 96 -15.00 -28.36 24.10
C GLU A 96 -15.95 -27.96 22.96
N LEU A 97 -15.44 -27.23 21.95
CA LEU A 97 -16.20 -26.91 20.73
C LEU A 97 -16.60 -28.18 19.98
N TYR A 98 -15.69 -29.14 19.80
CA TYR A 98 -15.99 -30.37 19.07
C TYR A 98 -16.90 -31.33 19.86
N GLU A 99 -16.78 -31.39 21.17
CA GLU A 99 -17.72 -32.13 22.02
C GLU A 99 -19.14 -31.53 21.94
N THR A 100 -19.24 -30.19 21.91
CA THR A 100 -20.51 -29.46 21.91
C THR A 100 -21.18 -29.44 20.54
N HIS A 101 -20.42 -29.17 19.48
CA HIS A 101 -20.93 -28.93 18.12
C HIS A 101 -20.54 -30.00 17.10
N GLY A 102 -19.59 -30.87 17.43
CA GLY A 102 -19.17 -31.97 16.57
C GLY A 102 -20.19 -33.13 16.53
N PRO A 103 -19.82 -34.28 15.93
CA PRO A 103 -20.74 -35.38 15.65
C PRO A 103 -21.53 -35.94 16.84
N ASN A 104 -20.98 -35.86 18.05
CA ASN A 104 -21.64 -36.33 19.28
C ASN A 104 -22.48 -35.24 19.97
N GLY A 105 -22.34 -33.98 19.55
CA GLY A 105 -23.04 -32.81 20.03
C GLY A 105 -24.17 -32.38 19.08
N THR A 106 -24.18 -31.12 18.65
CA THR A 106 -25.18 -30.62 17.67
C THR A 106 -24.94 -31.14 16.25
N ASN A 107 -23.76 -31.68 15.97
CA ASN A 107 -23.34 -32.18 14.66
C ASN A 107 -23.45 -31.13 13.55
N GLU A 108 -22.92 -29.94 13.82
CA GLU A 108 -22.85 -28.80 12.89
C GLU A 108 -21.38 -28.43 12.56
N LEU A 109 -20.44 -28.78 13.43
CA LEU A 109 -19.03 -28.45 13.33
C LEU A 109 -18.16 -29.67 12.98
N ARG A 110 -17.08 -29.45 12.23
CA ARG A 110 -15.91 -30.32 12.18
C ARG A 110 -14.69 -29.55 12.68
N VAL A 111 -13.78 -30.25 13.34
CA VAL A 111 -12.49 -29.72 13.74
C VAL A 111 -11.44 -30.69 13.21
N PHE A 112 -10.36 -30.17 12.65
CA PHE A 112 -9.21 -30.97 12.22
C PHE A 112 -7.95 -30.37 12.82
N PHE A 113 -7.17 -31.20 13.51
CA PHE A 113 -5.77 -30.88 13.75
C PHE A 113 -4.97 -31.44 12.57
N ILE A 114 -4.30 -30.54 11.87
CA ILE A 114 -3.37 -30.83 10.78
C ILE A 114 -1.96 -30.60 11.32
N GLU A 115 -1.21 -31.68 11.53
CA GLU A 115 0.22 -31.62 11.85
C GLU A 115 0.96 -31.18 10.58
N GLY A 116 1.41 -29.92 10.56
CA GLY A 116 1.93 -29.30 9.34
C GLY A 116 3.43 -29.50 9.09
N ASP A 117 4.15 -30.21 9.96
CA ASP A 117 5.60 -30.43 9.86
C ASP A 117 5.92 -31.92 9.66
N ASP A 118 6.06 -32.31 8.39
CA ASP A 118 6.43 -33.67 7.96
C ASP A 118 7.81 -34.15 8.46
N ASN A 119 8.58 -33.32 9.19
CA ASN A 119 9.80 -33.79 9.86
C ASN A 119 9.53 -34.43 11.24
N THR A 120 8.31 -34.32 11.75
CA THR A 120 7.88 -34.95 13.00
C THR A 120 7.42 -36.38 12.74
N THR A 121 7.25 -37.15 13.81
CA THR A 121 6.94 -38.59 13.75
C THR A 121 5.67 -38.92 14.51
N GLN A 122 5.10 -40.10 14.22
CA GLN A 122 4.02 -40.67 15.02
C GLN A 122 4.38 -40.70 16.52
N GLU A 123 5.63 -41.03 16.86
CA GLU A 123 6.10 -41.00 18.25
C GLU A 123 6.06 -39.59 18.86
N ASP A 124 6.26 -38.53 18.07
CA ASP A 124 6.14 -37.13 18.51
C ASP A 124 4.67 -36.77 18.82
N LEU A 125 3.72 -37.20 17.98
CA LEU A 125 2.28 -37.06 18.25
C LEU A 125 1.86 -37.82 19.53
N GLU A 126 2.40 -39.03 19.74
CA GLU A 126 2.19 -39.82 20.96
C GLU A 126 2.89 -39.24 22.21
N GLY A 127 3.66 -38.15 22.08
CA GLY A 127 4.37 -37.52 23.19
C GLY A 127 5.59 -38.29 23.70
N THR A 128 6.08 -39.26 22.93
CA THR A 128 7.23 -40.10 23.31
C THR A 128 8.50 -39.81 22.48
N GLY A 129 8.34 -39.09 21.38
CA GLY A 129 9.41 -38.64 20.49
C GLY A 129 10.24 -37.48 21.04
N ALA A 130 11.19 -37.03 20.23
CA ALA A 130 12.16 -36.00 20.62
C ALA A 130 11.75 -34.58 20.23
N SER A 131 10.80 -34.45 19.30
CA SER A 131 10.32 -33.20 18.71
C SER A 131 8.88 -32.94 19.13
N THR A 132 8.57 -33.11 20.41
CA THR A 132 7.20 -32.93 20.92
C THR A 132 7.16 -32.23 22.27
N THR A 133 6.11 -31.45 22.48
CA THR A 133 5.82 -30.79 23.76
C THR A 133 4.99 -31.67 24.70
N GLY A 134 4.24 -32.65 24.16
CA GLY A 134 3.34 -33.50 24.94
C GLY A 134 2.66 -34.59 24.10
N ASP A 135 1.72 -35.31 24.71
CA ASP A 135 0.87 -36.31 24.03
C ASP A 135 -0.34 -35.59 23.42
N TRP A 136 -0.37 -35.52 22.09
CA TRP A 136 -1.38 -34.80 21.30
C TRP A 136 -2.58 -35.67 20.92
N ILE A 137 -2.56 -36.96 21.26
CA ILE A 137 -3.59 -37.93 20.84
C ILE A 137 -4.50 -38.24 22.02
N THR A 138 -3.93 -38.47 23.20
CA THR A 138 -4.73 -38.90 24.35
C THR A 138 -5.62 -37.76 24.86
N GLY A 139 -6.93 -37.92 24.70
CA GLY A 139 -7.93 -36.95 25.15
C GLY A 139 -8.40 -35.99 24.05
N THR A 140 -7.93 -36.17 22.82
CA THR A 140 -8.40 -35.44 21.65
C THR A 140 -9.47 -36.25 20.91
N SER A 141 -10.66 -35.68 20.76
CA SER A 141 -11.78 -36.36 20.11
C SER A 141 -11.97 -36.01 18.64
N TYR A 142 -11.41 -34.89 18.18
CA TYR A 142 -11.41 -34.49 16.78
C TYR A 142 -10.34 -35.20 15.95
N PRO A 143 -10.55 -35.42 14.64
CA PRO A 143 -9.57 -36.02 13.75
C PRO A 143 -8.23 -35.29 13.73
N ILE A 144 -7.16 -36.10 13.69
CA ILE A 144 -5.78 -35.63 13.54
C ILE A 144 -5.27 -36.15 12.19
N ILE A 145 -4.82 -35.24 11.33
CA ILE A 145 -4.16 -35.52 10.07
C ILE A 145 -2.66 -35.32 10.31
N ASP A 146 -1.89 -36.39 10.14
CA ASP A 146 -0.43 -36.39 10.22
C ASP A 146 0.19 -36.19 8.83
N ASN A 147 1.40 -35.62 8.77
CA ASN A 147 2.11 -35.25 7.54
C ASN A 147 1.31 -34.32 6.62
N GLY A 148 0.78 -33.24 7.19
CA GLY A 148 -0.07 -32.25 6.53
C GLY A 148 0.67 -31.08 5.89
N GLN A 149 2.00 -31.15 5.69
CA GLN A 149 2.79 -30.03 5.16
C GLN A 149 2.30 -29.51 3.79
N ASN A 150 1.75 -30.39 2.95
CA ASN A 150 1.18 -29.97 1.68
C ASN A 150 -0.08 -29.10 1.87
N ILE A 151 -0.96 -29.47 2.82
CA ILE A 151 -2.16 -28.69 3.13
C ILE A 151 -1.75 -27.36 3.78
N PHE A 152 -0.78 -27.38 4.68
CA PHE A 152 -0.20 -26.17 5.27
C PHE A 152 0.31 -25.19 4.20
N ALA A 153 1.00 -25.71 3.18
CA ALA A 153 1.49 -24.91 2.06
C ALA A 153 0.37 -24.40 1.13
N ASP A 154 -0.68 -25.20 0.89
CA ASP A 154 -1.82 -24.80 0.06
C ASP A 154 -2.59 -23.62 0.69
N PHE A 155 -2.60 -23.52 2.02
CA PHE A 155 -3.13 -22.39 2.79
C PHE A 155 -2.12 -21.24 2.98
N GLU A 156 -0.98 -21.30 2.27
CA GLU A 156 0.11 -20.33 2.33
C GLU A 156 0.63 -20.04 3.74
N CYS A 157 0.42 -20.95 4.69
CA CYS A 157 0.80 -20.75 6.08
C CYS A 157 2.34 -20.70 6.22
N THR A 158 2.84 -19.84 7.11
CA THR A 158 4.28 -19.68 7.35
C THR A 158 4.69 -19.79 8.82
N TYR A 159 3.73 -19.91 9.74
CA TYR A 159 3.96 -20.07 11.18
C TYR A 159 2.94 -21.01 11.82
N TYR A 160 3.15 -21.32 13.11
CA TYR A 160 2.24 -22.13 13.91
C TYR A 160 1.98 -21.46 15.28
N PRO A 161 0.78 -21.63 15.87
CA PRO A 161 -0.40 -22.22 15.24
C PRO A 161 -1.02 -21.23 14.25
N THR A 162 -1.60 -21.75 13.17
CA THR A 162 -2.50 -21.00 12.29
C THR A 162 -3.85 -21.71 12.33
N ILE A 163 -4.90 -20.98 12.69
CA ILE A 163 -6.24 -21.56 12.87
C ILE A 163 -7.23 -20.82 11.99
N TYR A 164 -7.93 -21.56 11.15
CA TYR A 164 -8.96 -21.05 10.26
C TYR A 164 -10.33 -21.59 10.63
N THR A 165 -11.33 -20.72 10.59
CA THR A 165 -12.74 -21.10 10.47
C THR A 165 -13.13 -21.02 9.00
N VAL A 166 -13.62 -22.12 8.44
CA VAL A 166 -14.11 -22.21 7.06
C VAL A 166 -15.61 -22.45 7.09
N CYS A 167 -16.34 -21.56 6.45
CA CYS A 167 -17.79 -21.54 6.42
C CYS A 167 -18.34 -22.33 5.21
N PRO A 168 -19.62 -22.74 5.20
CA PRO A 168 -20.21 -23.53 4.11
C PRO A 168 -20.04 -22.92 2.71
N ASN A 169 -19.94 -21.59 2.63
CA ASN A 169 -19.64 -20.83 1.41
C ASN A 169 -18.18 -20.86 0.96
N LYS A 170 -17.35 -21.70 1.59
CA LYS A 170 -15.92 -21.87 1.34
C LYS A 170 -15.07 -20.66 1.71
N ILE A 171 -15.65 -19.61 2.26
CA ILE A 171 -14.87 -18.48 2.74
C ILE A 171 -14.20 -18.83 4.06
N LEU A 172 -12.92 -18.49 4.16
CA LEU A 172 -12.14 -18.64 5.38
C LEU A 172 -11.99 -17.32 6.16
N THR A 173 -11.82 -17.47 7.46
CA THR A 173 -11.42 -16.42 8.42
C THR A 173 -10.32 -16.99 9.32
N GLU A 174 -9.19 -16.32 9.45
CA GLU A 174 -8.11 -16.68 10.40
C GLU A 174 -8.57 -16.37 11.82
N SER A 175 -9.23 -17.34 12.44
CA SER A 175 -9.79 -17.22 13.80
C SER A 175 -8.73 -17.31 14.90
N GLY A 176 -7.52 -17.80 14.55
CA GLY A 176 -6.38 -17.86 15.46
C GLY A 176 -6.69 -18.61 16.76
N GLN A 177 -5.95 -18.28 17.81
CA GLN A 177 -6.10 -18.87 19.15
C GLN A 177 -7.28 -18.24 19.93
N ALA A 178 -8.42 -18.03 19.29
CA ALA A 178 -9.60 -17.43 19.91
C ALA A 178 -10.13 -18.25 21.10
N SER A 179 -10.84 -17.58 22.01
CA SER A 179 -11.63 -18.28 23.04
C SER A 179 -12.83 -19.00 22.40
N ILE A 180 -13.50 -19.88 23.15
CA ILE A 180 -14.75 -20.55 22.73
C ILE A 180 -15.75 -19.51 22.19
N GLY A 181 -16.02 -18.44 22.95
CA GLY A 181 -16.95 -17.40 22.52
C GLY A 181 -16.48 -16.61 21.30
N GLY A 182 -15.17 -16.56 21.04
CA GLY A 182 -14.61 -15.96 19.82
C GLY A 182 -14.89 -16.81 18.58
N HIS A 183 -14.65 -18.12 18.68
CA HIS A 183 -15.01 -19.07 17.61
C HIS A 183 -16.52 -19.12 17.39
N GLU A 184 -17.32 -19.19 18.46
CA GLU A 184 -18.78 -19.15 18.37
C GLU A 184 -19.30 -17.86 17.73
N ALA A 185 -18.64 -16.72 17.93
CA ALA A 185 -19.03 -15.47 17.27
C ALA A 185 -18.87 -15.58 15.73
N ILE A 186 -17.80 -16.22 15.25
CA ILE A 186 -17.58 -16.44 13.81
C ILE A 186 -18.57 -17.48 13.27
N LEU A 187 -18.73 -18.61 13.97
CA LEU A 187 -19.65 -19.69 13.59
C LEU A 187 -21.11 -19.21 13.55
N ASN A 188 -21.51 -18.33 14.45
CA ASN A 188 -22.88 -17.77 14.47
C ASN A 188 -23.03 -16.52 13.60
N SER A 189 -22.02 -16.13 12.82
CA SER A 189 -22.12 -15.00 11.90
C SER A 189 -23.05 -15.35 10.74
N ALA A 190 -23.72 -14.35 10.19
CA ALA A 190 -24.68 -14.54 9.08
C ALA A 190 -24.05 -15.27 7.88
N THR A 191 -22.79 -14.96 7.56
CA THR A 191 -22.04 -15.54 6.44
C THR A 191 -21.53 -16.95 6.72
N CYS A 192 -21.53 -17.39 7.97
CA CYS A 192 -21.07 -18.72 8.35
C CYS A 192 -22.20 -19.70 8.66
N MET A 193 -23.38 -19.19 9.02
CA MET A 193 -24.53 -20.03 9.34
C MET A 193 -24.98 -20.84 8.13
N PRO A 194 -25.27 -22.15 8.29
CA PRO A 194 -25.74 -22.97 7.19
C PRO A 194 -27.09 -22.50 6.63
N ALA A 195 -27.26 -22.65 5.32
CA ALA A 195 -28.52 -22.37 4.62
C ALA A 195 -29.66 -23.22 5.22
N SER A 196 -30.75 -22.55 5.60
CA SER A 196 -31.91 -23.21 6.24
C SER A 196 -33.27 -22.74 5.73
N LEU A 197 -33.32 -21.61 5.04
CA LEU A 197 -34.55 -21.02 4.49
C LEU A 197 -34.60 -21.19 2.97
N SER A 198 -35.77 -20.96 2.36
CA SER A 198 -35.94 -21.23 0.91
C SER A 198 -35.34 -20.10 0.08
N ASN A 199 -35.74 -18.85 0.37
CA ASN A 199 -35.27 -17.65 -0.31
C ASN A 199 -34.54 -16.77 0.71
N ASP A 200 -33.21 -16.81 0.70
CA ASP A 200 -32.35 -16.09 1.66
C ASP A 200 -31.18 -15.44 0.88
N ALA A 201 -31.33 -14.15 0.57
CA ALA A 201 -30.38 -13.32 -0.11
C ALA A 201 -29.52 -12.56 0.90
N LEU A 202 -28.28 -13.01 1.09
CA LEU A 202 -27.36 -12.45 2.05
C LEU A 202 -26.43 -11.41 1.41
N LEU A 203 -26.23 -10.26 2.05
CA LEU A 203 -25.15 -9.33 1.70
C LEU A 203 -23.92 -9.60 2.57
N MET A 204 -22.82 -10.04 1.96
CA MET A 204 -21.61 -10.44 2.70
C MET A 204 -20.82 -9.21 3.16
N ASP A 205 -20.26 -8.49 2.20
CA ASP A 205 -19.33 -7.38 2.41
C ASP A 205 -19.49 -6.31 1.32
N TYR A 206 -19.02 -5.10 1.64
CA TYR A 206 -18.80 -4.05 0.66
C TYR A 206 -17.48 -4.32 -0.09
N VAL A 207 -17.53 -4.27 -1.42
CA VAL A 207 -16.38 -4.52 -2.30
C VAL A 207 -16.18 -3.40 -3.33
N GLY A 208 -16.88 -2.28 -3.16
CA GLY A 208 -16.75 -1.09 -4.00
C GLY A 208 -15.53 -0.24 -3.65
N GLN A 209 -15.43 0.93 -4.27
CA GLN A 209 -14.34 1.87 -3.98
C GLN A 209 -14.40 2.35 -2.54
N SER A 210 -13.26 2.35 -1.84
CA SER A 210 -13.15 2.90 -0.47
C SER A 210 -12.85 4.40 -0.45
N SER A 211 -12.53 4.98 -1.59
CA SER A 211 -12.26 6.40 -1.71
C SER A 211 -12.56 6.96 -3.11
N THR A 212 -12.73 8.27 -3.18
CA THR A 212 -12.90 9.02 -4.43
C THR A 212 -12.00 10.23 -4.44
N CYS A 213 -11.44 10.56 -5.60
CA CYS A 213 -10.71 11.79 -5.79
C CYS A 213 -11.62 12.88 -6.38
N GLY A 214 -11.72 14.00 -5.68
CA GLY A 214 -12.55 15.14 -6.03
C GLY A 214 -14.02 14.81 -6.27
N ASP A 215 -14.60 15.47 -7.27
CA ASP A 215 -16.01 15.30 -7.65
C ASP A 215 -16.32 13.95 -8.35
N ASN A 216 -15.33 13.05 -8.47
CA ASN A 216 -15.57 11.76 -9.09
C ASN A 216 -16.54 10.93 -8.24
N PRO A 217 -17.62 10.39 -8.83
CA PRO A 217 -18.54 9.57 -8.07
C PRO A 217 -17.92 8.22 -7.69
N ALA A 218 -18.24 7.74 -6.49
CA ALA A 218 -17.85 6.43 -6.00
C ALA A 218 -18.67 5.34 -6.67
N ALA A 219 -18.01 4.37 -7.30
CA ALA A 219 -18.63 3.14 -7.77
C ALA A 219 -18.84 2.19 -6.58
N LEU A 220 -20.08 2.13 -6.11
CA LEU A 220 -20.48 1.26 -4.98
C LEU A 220 -20.75 -0.16 -5.48
N SER A 221 -20.30 -1.16 -4.75
CA SER A 221 -20.66 -2.56 -5.01
C SER A 221 -20.61 -3.41 -3.75
N VAL A 222 -21.42 -4.47 -3.74
CA VAL A 222 -21.52 -5.42 -2.62
C VAL A 222 -21.43 -6.85 -3.14
N ARG A 223 -21.00 -7.78 -2.28
CA ARG A 223 -21.05 -9.21 -2.58
C ARG A 223 -22.38 -9.79 -2.11
N LEU A 224 -23.18 -10.24 -3.07
CA LEU A 224 -24.45 -10.91 -2.85
C LEU A 224 -24.23 -12.43 -2.88
N MET A 225 -24.77 -13.12 -1.89
CA MET A 225 -24.72 -14.58 -1.76
C MET A 225 -26.12 -15.15 -1.65
N ASN A 226 -26.34 -16.31 -2.25
CA ASN A 226 -27.53 -17.10 -1.95
C ASN A 226 -27.29 -17.97 -0.71
N ASN A 227 -27.84 -17.59 0.43
CA ASN A 227 -27.85 -18.41 1.64
C ASN A 227 -29.15 -19.24 1.79
N GLY A 228 -29.97 -19.27 0.74
CA GLY A 228 -31.18 -20.05 0.64
C GLY A 228 -30.98 -21.43 0.00
N LEU A 229 -31.98 -22.29 0.20
CA LEU A 229 -32.04 -23.64 -0.38
C LEU A 229 -32.54 -23.63 -1.83
N ASP A 230 -33.37 -22.65 -2.21
CA ASP A 230 -33.80 -22.46 -3.59
C ASP A 230 -32.79 -21.58 -4.35
N THR A 231 -32.73 -21.72 -5.68
CA THR A 231 -31.87 -20.86 -6.51
C THR A 231 -32.37 -19.41 -6.47
N LEU A 232 -31.54 -18.50 -5.99
CA LEU A 232 -31.82 -17.07 -6.03
C LEU A 232 -31.69 -16.57 -7.47
N THR A 233 -32.79 -16.03 -8.01
CA THR A 233 -32.84 -15.53 -9.41
C THR A 233 -32.89 -14.02 -9.53
N SER A 234 -33.27 -13.33 -8.46
CA SER A 234 -33.38 -11.87 -8.45
C SER A 234 -33.46 -11.33 -7.02
N CYS A 235 -32.97 -10.12 -6.80
CA CYS A 235 -33.25 -9.34 -5.59
C CYS A 235 -33.13 -7.85 -5.89
N THR A 236 -33.69 -7.01 -5.02
CA THR A 236 -33.52 -5.54 -5.09
C THR A 236 -32.70 -5.08 -3.89
N ILE A 237 -31.58 -4.40 -4.15
CA ILE A 237 -30.68 -3.86 -3.12
C ILE A 237 -30.88 -2.34 -3.07
N GLN A 238 -31.35 -1.84 -1.92
CA GLN A 238 -31.44 -0.42 -1.63
C GLN A 238 -30.08 0.10 -1.14
N VAL A 239 -29.75 1.33 -1.55
CA VAL A 239 -28.55 2.05 -1.10
C VAL A 239 -28.98 3.30 -0.36
N SER A 240 -28.47 3.46 0.86
CA SER A 240 -28.71 4.63 1.70
C SER A 240 -27.42 5.21 2.26
N LYS A 241 -27.34 6.53 2.42
CA LYS A 241 -26.32 7.20 3.24
C LYS A 241 -26.72 7.10 4.71
N LEU A 242 -25.79 6.72 5.58
CA LEU A 242 -25.97 6.80 7.04
C LEU A 242 -25.78 8.25 7.49
N LEU A 243 -26.79 8.79 8.14
CA LEU A 243 -26.83 10.14 8.68
C LEU A 243 -26.67 10.11 10.21
N PRO A 244 -26.30 11.24 10.84
CA PRO A 244 -26.22 11.35 12.29
C PRO A 244 -27.47 10.85 13.00
N PHE A 245 -27.26 10.24 14.18
CA PHE A 245 -28.30 9.62 15.01
C PHE A 245 -28.97 8.38 14.37
N ASN A 246 -28.21 7.59 13.60
CA ASN A 246 -28.65 6.36 12.95
C ASN A 246 -29.87 6.55 12.02
N GLN A 247 -29.95 7.71 11.36
CA GLN A 247 -30.92 7.93 10.30
C GLN A 247 -30.33 7.49 8.96
N THR A 248 -31.17 7.14 8.00
CA THR A 248 -30.72 6.77 6.65
C THR A 248 -31.42 7.63 5.61
N GLU A 249 -30.67 8.03 4.58
CA GLU A 249 -31.21 8.69 3.38
C GLU A 249 -31.01 7.79 2.17
N VAL A 250 -32.11 7.32 1.59
CA VAL A 250 -32.08 6.49 0.39
C VAL A 250 -31.60 7.31 -0.80
N ILE A 251 -30.51 6.86 -1.44
CA ILE A 251 -29.95 7.50 -2.63
C ILE A 251 -30.24 6.72 -3.92
N GLY A 252 -30.62 5.45 -3.81
CA GLY A 252 -30.98 4.64 -4.96
C GLY A 252 -31.26 3.17 -4.63
N SER A 253 -31.41 2.38 -5.68
CA SER A 253 -31.52 0.93 -5.60
C SER A 253 -30.99 0.30 -6.88
N ALA A 254 -30.53 -0.95 -6.78
CA ALA A 254 -30.15 -1.79 -7.90
C ALA A 254 -30.99 -3.07 -7.91
N ASP A 255 -31.50 -3.44 -9.08
CA ASP A 255 -32.14 -4.73 -9.29
C ASP A 255 -31.11 -5.69 -9.86
N TRP A 256 -30.87 -6.79 -9.14
CA TRP A 256 -30.03 -7.88 -9.60
C TRP A 256 -30.91 -8.99 -10.18
N GLU A 257 -30.51 -9.55 -11.33
CA GLU A 257 -31.08 -10.75 -11.94
C GLU A 257 -29.95 -11.72 -12.31
N GLY A 258 -30.15 -13.01 -12.03
CA GLY A 258 -29.12 -14.01 -12.27
C GLY A 258 -29.56 -15.42 -11.86
N GLN A 259 -28.57 -16.26 -11.56
CA GLN A 259 -28.78 -17.59 -10.98
C GLN A 259 -27.64 -17.88 -10.01
N LEU A 260 -27.92 -17.85 -8.72
CA LEU A 260 -27.01 -18.29 -7.67
C LEU A 260 -27.59 -19.54 -7.02
N THR A 261 -26.90 -20.67 -7.10
CA THR A 261 -27.28 -21.84 -6.30
C THR A 261 -26.84 -21.64 -4.85
N THR A 262 -27.26 -22.51 -3.93
CA THR A 262 -26.92 -22.36 -2.51
C THR A 262 -25.41 -22.18 -2.33
N TYR A 263 -25.05 -21.12 -1.62
CA TYR A 263 -23.71 -20.62 -1.35
C TYR A 263 -22.92 -20.02 -2.52
N ASP A 264 -23.47 -20.00 -3.73
CA ASP A 264 -22.89 -19.19 -4.80
C ASP A 264 -23.05 -17.69 -4.46
N PHE A 265 -22.06 -16.90 -4.86
CA PHE A 265 -22.07 -15.46 -4.69
C PHE A 265 -21.55 -14.73 -5.93
N THR A 266 -21.89 -13.44 -6.02
CA THR A 266 -21.45 -12.54 -7.09
C THR A 266 -21.26 -11.14 -6.54
N VAL A 267 -20.47 -10.33 -7.22
CA VAL A 267 -20.45 -8.89 -7.00
C VAL A 267 -21.62 -8.27 -7.74
N VAL A 268 -22.31 -7.33 -7.09
CA VAL A 268 -23.39 -6.52 -7.67
C VAL A 268 -22.94 -5.06 -7.68
N ASP A 269 -22.82 -4.50 -8.88
CA ASP A 269 -22.59 -3.07 -9.07
C ASP A 269 -23.87 -2.30 -8.70
N LEU A 270 -23.70 -1.24 -7.91
CA LEU A 270 -24.80 -0.44 -7.38
C LEU A 270 -24.80 0.97 -8.00
N VAL A 271 -25.47 1.91 -7.34
CA VAL A 271 -25.50 3.31 -7.80
C VAL A 271 -24.17 4.00 -7.51
N ASP A 272 -23.77 4.85 -8.45
CA ASP A 272 -22.67 5.79 -8.28
C ASP A 272 -23.06 6.91 -7.31
N ALA A 273 -22.16 7.26 -6.38
CA ALA A 273 -22.44 8.28 -5.36
C ALA A 273 -21.33 9.32 -5.25
N THR A 274 -21.66 10.60 -5.45
CA THR A 274 -20.76 11.71 -5.10
C THR A 274 -20.78 11.94 -3.60
N ILE A 275 -19.59 12.13 -3.03
CA ILE A 275 -19.34 12.36 -1.61
C ILE A 275 -18.42 13.57 -1.44
N ASP A 276 -18.57 14.28 -0.33
CA ASP A 276 -17.84 15.50 0.04
C ASP A 276 -17.03 15.32 1.33
N GLY A 277 -16.86 14.06 1.76
CA GLY A 277 -16.15 13.65 2.96
C GLY A 277 -16.39 12.16 3.24
N GLU A 278 -15.93 11.68 4.39
CA GLU A 278 -16.19 10.31 4.83
C GLU A 278 -17.71 10.04 4.93
N THR A 279 -18.17 9.07 4.15
CA THR A 279 -19.58 8.69 4.06
C THR A 279 -19.72 7.20 4.28
N ILE A 280 -20.56 6.81 5.23
CA ILE A 280 -20.96 5.42 5.44
C ILE A 280 -22.23 5.16 4.61
N PHE A 281 -22.21 4.11 3.81
CA PHE A 281 -23.34 3.60 3.08
C PHE A 281 -23.90 2.35 3.76
N VAL A 282 -25.23 2.28 3.81
CA VAL A 282 -25.98 1.09 4.24
C VAL A 282 -26.63 0.49 3.00
N PHE A 283 -26.39 -0.79 2.81
CA PHE A 283 -26.96 -1.59 1.74
C PHE A 283 -27.97 -2.55 2.35
N GLU A 284 -29.14 -2.69 1.73
CA GLU A 284 -30.21 -3.55 2.26
C GLU A 284 -30.95 -4.26 1.13
N VAL A 285 -31.12 -5.59 1.21
CA VAL A 285 -32.05 -6.32 0.35
C VAL A 285 -33.48 -5.99 0.78
N VAL A 286 -34.25 -5.38 -0.12
CA VAL A 286 -35.63 -4.91 0.13
C VAL A 286 -36.70 -5.70 -0.63
N SER A 287 -36.29 -6.67 -1.45
CA SER A 287 -37.20 -7.64 -2.07
C SER A 287 -37.70 -8.66 -1.04
N GLU A 288 -38.66 -9.50 -1.43
CA GLU A 288 -39.11 -10.62 -0.57
C GLU A 288 -37.92 -11.52 -0.25
N ASP A 289 -37.75 -11.82 1.03
CA ASP A 289 -36.64 -12.56 1.59
C ASP A 289 -37.08 -13.19 2.93
N ASP A 290 -36.65 -14.42 3.20
CA ASP A 290 -37.07 -15.18 4.38
C ASP A 290 -36.23 -14.84 5.63
N ASN A 291 -35.10 -14.13 5.49
CA ASN A 291 -34.17 -13.78 6.57
C ASN A 291 -33.77 -12.30 6.59
N GLU A 292 -34.61 -11.44 7.17
CA GLU A 292 -34.27 -10.01 7.31
C GLU A 292 -32.96 -9.74 8.09
N GLY A 293 -32.45 -10.70 8.88
CA GLY A 293 -31.30 -10.52 9.75
C GLY A 293 -29.94 -10.44 9.03
N ASN A 294 -29.85 -10.88 7.77
CA ASN A 294 -28.61 -10.89 6.98
C ASN A 294 -28.72 -10.10 5.66
N ASN A 295 -29.81 -9.34 5.50
CA ASN A 295 -30.08 -8.53 4.32
C ASN A 295 -29.27 -7.25 4.24
N SER A 296 -28.47 -6.92 5.26
CA SER A 296 -27.77 -5.64 5.34
C SER A 296 -26.26 -5.78 5.53
N THR A 297 -25.52 -4.92 4.84
CA THR A 297 -24.09 -4.69 5.05
C THR A 297 -23.79 -3.19 4.93
N GLN A 298 -22.59 -2.79 5.31
CA GLN A 298 -22.16 -1.39 5.25
C GLN A 298 -20.81 -1.27 4.57
N GLY A 299 -20.56 -0.11 3.98
CA GLY A 299 -19.29 0.25 3.38
C GLY A 299 -19.00 1.72 3.63
N THR A 300 -17.74 2.06 3.80
CA THR A 300 -17.30 3.45 3.98
C THR A 300 -16.56 3.88 2.73
N VAL A 301 -16.85 5.10 2.27
CA VAL A 301 -16.10 5.75 1.20
C VAL A 301 -15.68 7.13 1.67
N SER A 302 -14.41 7.45 1.49
CA SER A 302 -13.85 8.76 1.85
C SER A 302 -13.54 9.59 0.60
N ALA A 303 -13.95 10.85 0.61
CA ALA A 303 -13.49 11.80 -0.39
C ALA A 303 -12.03 12.17 -0.11
N SER A 304 -11.25 12.43 -1.16
CA SER A 304 -9.92 12.99 -1.06
C SER A 304 -9.95 14.37 -0.43
N GLU A 305 -8.90 14.70 0.34
CA GLU A 305 -8.73 16.06 0.86
C GLU A 305 -8.26 17.00 -0.27
N GLU A 306 -8.83 18.21 -0.35
CA GLU A 306 -8.37 19.21 -1.31
C GLU A 306 -7.08 19.88 -0.81
N VAL A 307 -6.05 19.92 -1.65
CA VAL A 307 -4.75 20.50 -1.31
C VAL A 307 -4.24 21.46 -2.40
N ALA A 308 -3.28 22.31 -2.04
CA ALA A 308 -2.48 23.06 -2.98
C ALA A 308 -1.39 22.21 -3.64
N ASN A 309 -0.85 22.67 -4.76
CA ASN A 309 0.22 21.95 -5.44
C ASN A 309 1.56 22.04 -4.69
N ASN A 310 1.76 23.01 -3.80
CA ASN A 310 2.88 23.02 -2.87
C ASN A 310 2.38 22.62 -1.49
N ILE A 311 2.97 21.57 -0.94
CA ILE A 311 2.64 21.05 0.39
C ILE A 311 3.91 20.92 1.24
N GLU A 312 3.76 21.05 2.56
CA GLU A 312 4.74 20.63 3.54
C GLU A 312 4.26 19.31 4.16
N ILE A 313 5.10 18.27 4.08
CA ILE A 313 4.92 17.03 4.82
C ILE A 313 5.73 17.14 6.10
N ARG A 314 5.08 17.08 7.25
CA ARG A 314 5.74 17.03 8.55
C ARG A 314 5.50 15.66 9.19
N LEU A 315 6.58 14.94 9.45
CA LEU A 315 6.57 13.64 10.13
C LEU A 315 7.31 13.76 11.45
N LYS A 316 6.63 13.38 12.54
CA LYS A 316 7.31 13.05 13.79
C LYS A 316 7.52 11.55 13.85
N THR A 317 8.77 11.15 14.01
CA THR A 317 9.14 9.74 14.18
C THR A 317 8.72 9.20 15.54
N ASP A 318 8.63 7.88 15.63
CA ASP A 318 8.38 7.14 16.85
C ASP A 318 9.70 6.62 17.47
N GLY A 319 9.64 5.51 18.21
CA GLY A 319 10.80 4.84 18.78
C GLY A 319 11.74 4.15 17.79
N ALA A 320 11.29 3.85 16.56
CA ALA A 320 12.09 3.20 15.51
C ALA A 320 12.05 4.02 14.20
N PRO A 321 12.72 5.18 14.19
CA PRO A 321 12.66 6.12 13.08
C PRO A 321 13.16 5.55 11.74
N ASP A 322 13.99 4.50 11.77
CA ASP A 322 14.52 3.85 10.56
C ASP A 322 13.47 3.00 9.82
N GLN A 323 12.36 2.64 10.47
CA GLN A 323 11.26 1.86 9.87
C GLN A 323 10.23 2.75 9.18
N LEU A 324 10.24 4.06 9.47
CA LEU A 324 9.26 5.00 8.97
C LEU A 324 9.68 5.62 7.64
N GLY A 325 8.70 5.83 6.77
CA GLY A 325 8.88 6.54 5.51
C GLY A 325 7.56 7.04 4.94
N TRP A 326 7.64 7.79 3.85
CA TRP A 326 6.48 8.21 3.09
C TRP A 326 6.78 8.23 1.59
N GLU A 327 5.73 8.08 0.78
CA GLU A 327 5.79 8.11 -0.67
C GLU A 327 4.56 8.84 -1.23
N ILE A 328 4.76 9.76 -2.18
CA ILE A 328 3.67 10.35 -2.96
C ILE A 328 3.66 9.74 -4.35
N THR A 329 2.49 9.29 -4.79
CA THR A 329 2.25 8.82 -6.15
C THR A 329 1.19 9.65 -6.86
N ASP A 330 1.30 9.77 -8.18
CA ASP A 330 0.23 10.32 -9.02
C ASP A 330 -0.86 9.29 -9.32
N ALA A 331 -1.94 9.72 -9.99
CA ALA A 331 -3.03 8.86 -10.42
C ALA A 331 -2.64 7.67 -11.32
N SER A 332 -1.42 7.65 -11.88
CA SER A 332 -0.89 6.53 -12.67
C SER A 332 -0.05 5.55 -11.85
N GLY A 333 0.15 5.83 -10.56
CA GLY A 333 1.04 5.09 -9.66
C GLY A 333 2.51 5.45 -9.84
N SER A 334 2.83 6.55 -10.52
CA SER A 334 4.22 7.02 -10.63
C SER A 334 4.60 7.78 -9.36
N VAL A 335 5.73 7.41 -8.76
CA VAL A 335 6.28 8.13 -7.61
C VAL A 335 6.70 9.54 -8.02
N ILE A 336 6.21 10.53 -7.28
CA ILE A 336 6.51 11.95 -7.44
C ILE A 336 7.63 12.37 -6.49
N ASP A 337 7.51 11.99 -5.23
CA ASP A 337 8.53 12.21 -4.20
C ASP A 337 8.40 11.15 -3.09
N ALA A 338 9.49 10.89 -2.37
CA ALA A 338 9.51 9.89 -1.31
C ALA A 338 10.69 10.05 -0.35
N VAL A 339 10.45 9.65 0.90
CA VAL A 339 11.48 9.30 1.88
C VAL A 339 11.19 7.88 2.34
N LEU A 340 11.86 6.90 1.73
CA LEU A 340 11.62 5.49 2.07
C LEU A 340 12.31 5.11 3.40
N PRO A 341 11.81 4.08 4.11
CA PRO A 341 12.45 3.55 5.30
C PRO A 341 13.95 3.28 5.12
N GLY A 342 14.73 3.64 6.14
CA GLY A 342 16.20 3.46 6.17
C GLY A 342 17.01 4.32 5.19
N THR A 343 16.40 5.23 4.42
CA THR A 343 17.14 6.08 3.45
C THR A 343 17.78 7.31 4.07
N LEU A 344 17.24 7.81 5.17
CA LEU A 344 17.75 8.93 5.95
C LEU A 344 18.12 8.46 7.36
N ASN A 345 19.12 9.12 7.97
CA ASN A 345 19.42 8.89 9.39
C ASN A 345 18.48 9.77 10.22
N LEU A 346 17.29 9.25 10.49
CA LEU A 346 16.29 9.92 11.33
C LEU A 346 16.53 9.57 12.80
N GLU A 347 16.20 10.48 13.70
CA GLU A 347 16.31 10.31 15.14
C GLU A 347 14.93 9.97 15.71
N ALA A 348 14.88 9.20 16.81
CA ALA A 348 13.62 8.80 17.42
C ALA A 348 12.87 10.01 18.01
N THR A 349 11.53 9.98 18.02
CA THR A 349 10.67 11.01 18.61
C THR A 349 10.95 12.44 18.13
N THR A 350 11.36 12.60 16.87
CA THR A 350 11.84 13.87 16.29
C THR A 350 11.02 14.26 15.07
N GLU A 351 10.73 15.56 14.94
CA GLU A 351 10.00 16.13 13.81
C GLU A 351 10.92 16.49 12.64
N TYR A 352 10.47 16.14 11.43
CA TYR A 352 11.09 16.46 10.16
C TYR A 352 10.04 17.04 9.23
N ALA A 353 10.44 17.97 8.37
CA ALA A 353 9.56 18.62 7.39
C ALA A 353 10.19 18.59 6.01
N TRP A 354 9.38 18.34 4.98
CA TRP A 354 9.76 18.34 3.58
C TRP A 354 8.77 19.15 2.76
N ASP A 355 9.27 20.12 2.01
CA ASP A 355 8.49 20.86 1.03
C ASP A 355 8.43 20.07 -0.29
N VAL A 356 7.22 19.78 -0.76
CA VAL A 356 6.98 19.03 -2.01
C VAL A 356 6.14 19.87 -2.95
N THR A 357 6.56 19.93 -4.23
CA THR A 357 5.80 20.56 -5.31
C THR A 357 5.23 19.48 -6.22
N LEU A 358 3.92 19.31 -6.18
CA LEU A 358 3.15 18.46 -7.07
C LEU A 358 3.03 19.11 -8.46
N PRO A 359 3.33 18.38 -9.55
CA PRO A 359 3.55 18.97 -10.87
C PRO A 359 2.26 19.41 -11.56
N ASP A 360 1.18 18.66 -11.38
CA ASP A 360 -0.08 18.84 -12.10
C ASP A 360 -1.27 18.86 -11.14
N LEU A 361 -2.39 19.46 -11.56
CA LEU A 361 -3.66 19.35 -10.83
C LEU A 361 -4.22 17.92 -10.96
N GLY A 362 -4.95 17.48 -9.95
CA GLY A 362 -5.60 16.17 -9.93
C GLY A 362 -5.18 15.31 -8.74
N CYS A 363 -5.31 14.00 -8.91
CA CYS A 363 -5.28 13.04 -7.80
C CYS A 363 -3.86 12.56 -7.48
N TYR A 364 -3.58 12.51 -6.19
CA TYR A 364 -2.34 11.97 -5.64
C TYR A 364 -2.65 11.09 -4.43
N GLY A 365 -1.83 10.07 -4.21
CA GLY A 365 -1.85 9.26 -2.99
C GLY A 365 -0.60 9.54 -2.17
N LEU A 366 -0.74 9.82 -0.89
CA LEU A 366 0.34 9.85 0.08
C LEU A 366 0.30 8.56 0.92
N SER A 367 1.32 7.72 0.80
CA SER A 367 1.48 6.54 1.62
C SER A 367 2.44 6.81 2.76
N LEU A 368 2.01 6.59 4.01
CA LEU A 368 2.85 6.50 5.20
C LEU A 368 3.23 5.03 5.42
N ILE A 369 4.52 4.76 5.61
CA ILE A 369 5.09 3.41 5.66
C ILE A 369 5.74 3.20 7.02
N ASP A 370 5.48 2.03 7.60
CA ASP A 370 6.20 1.49 8.75
C ASP A 370 6.59 0.03 8.45
N GLU A 371 7.89 -0.23 8.29
CA GLU A 371 8.39 -1.61 8.07
C GLU A 371 8.28 -2.49 9.33
N GLY A 372 8.08 -1.91 10.51
CA GLY A 372 7.87 -2.63 11.77
C GLY A 372 6.50 -3.27 11.87
N GLY A 373 5.49 -2.64 11.26
CA GLY A 373 4.10 -3.02 11.38
C GLY A 373 3.47 -2.61 12.72
N ASP A 374 4.19 -1.89 13.58
CA ASP A 374 3.72 -1.42 14.89
C ASP A 374 3.20 0.02 14.87
N GLY A 375 3.14 0.61 13.68
CA GLY A 375 2.53 1.92 13.42
C GLY A 375 3.41 3.08 13.89
N LEU A 376 2.81 4.08 14.56
CA LEU A 376 3.54 5.25 15.07
C LEU A 376 3.80 5.19 16.57
N PHE A 377 3.51 4.06 17.22
CA PHE A 377 3.52 3.95 18.68
C PHE A 377 4.85 3.47 19.25
N ASN A 378 5.52 2.49 18.62
CA ASN A 378 6.68 1.74 19.13
C ASN A 378 7.03 1.94 20.61
N LEU A 379 6.23 1.31 21.47
CA LEU A 379 6.40 1.28 22.94
C LEU A 379 6.39 2.66 23.63
N ALA A 380 5.81 3.68 23.02
CA ALA A 380 5.67 5.00 23.61
C ALA A 380 4.89 4.93 24.93
N THR A 381 5.45 5.51 25.98
CA THR A 381 4.80 5.53 27.31
C THR A 381 3.80 6.66 27.49
N SER A 382 3.66 7.52 26.46
CA SER A 382 2.79 8.70 26.42
C SER A 382 2.61 9.17 24.98
N MET A 383 1.56 9.95 24.70
CA MET A 383 1.30 10.50 23.36
C MET A 383 2.45 11.38 22.81
N ASP A 384 3.25 11.98 23.69
CA ASP A 384 4.45 12.72 23.29
C ASP A 384 5.54 11.82 22.64
N GLY A 385 5.50 10.51 22.86
CA GLY A 385 6.40 9.55 22.22
C GLY A 385 5.84 8.93 20.94
N VAL A 386 4.57 9.18 20.66
CA VAL A 386 3.89 8.69 19.45
C VAL A 386 4.24 9.63 18.30
N GLY A 387 4.58 9.04 17.16
CA GLY A 387 4.78 9.77 15.92
C GLY A 387 3.50 10.45 15.44
N PHE A 388 3.60 11.26 14.39
CA PHE A 388 2.45 11.81 13.69
C PHE A 388 2.84 12.18 12.26
N LEU A 389 1.85 12.23 11.37
CA LEU A 389 1.95 12.83 10.05
C LEU A 389 1.03 14.05 9.97
N GLU A 390 1.55 15.16 9.46
CA GLU A 390 0.82 16.39 9.18
C GLU A 390 1.13 16.81 7.74
N VAL A 391 0.09 17.15 6.98
CA VAL A 391 0.21 17.70 5.63
C VAL A 391 -0.41 19.08 5.61
N SER A 392 0.27 20.02 4.96
CA SER A 392 -0.16 21.41 4.92
C SER A 392 0.13 22.08 3.58
N SER A 393 -0.92 22.61 2.96
CA SER A 393 -0.85 23.48 1.80
C SER A 393 -0.04 24.73 2.13
N THR A 394 0.91 25.09 1.26
CA THR A 394 1.83 26.21 1.46
C THR A 394 1.94 27.06 0.20
N ASP A 395 2.29 28.34 0.34
CA ASP A 395 2.70 29.19 -0.79
C ASP A 395 4.22 29.11 -1.08
N GLY A 396 4.90 28.13 -0.48
CA GLY A 396 6.34 27.91 -0.57
C GLY A 396 7.15 28.72 0.46
N GLU A 397 6.51 29.57 1.26
CA GLU A 397 7.14 30.31 2.37
C GLU A 397 6.30 30.26 3.66
N THR A 398 4.98 30.15 3.54
CA THR A 398 4.04 30.12 4.65
C THR A 398 2.98 29.06 4.46
N ILE A 399 2.63 28.38 5.57
CA ILE A 399 1.48 27.48 5.61
C ILE A 399 0.20 28.29 5.40
N LEU A 400 -0.59 27.86 4.42
CA LEU A 400 -1.89 28.43 4.07
C LEU A 400 -3.00 27.72 4.84
N ASP A 401 -2.96 26.39 4.84
CA ASP A 401 -3.90 25.53 5.55
C ASP A 401 -3.22 24.26 6.04
N GLN A 402 -3.78 23.66 7.08
CA GLN A 402 -3.42 22.32 7.53
C GLN A 402 -4.47 21.36 6.97
N ASP A 403 -4.14 20.63 5.91
CA ASP A 403 -5.12 19.82 5.17
C ASP A 403 -5.51 18.58 5.97
N PHE A 404 -4.54 17.85 6.55
CA PHE A 404 -4.85 16.76 7.49
C PHE A 404 -3.75 16.45 8.50
N PHE A 405 -4.14 15.75 9.57
CA PHE A 405 -3.31 15.33 10.69
C PHE A 405 -3.64 13.89 11.09
N TYR A 406 -2.62 13.05 11.19
CA TYR A 406 -2.75 11.64 11.56
C TYR A 406 -1.82 11.31 12.73
N GLN A 407 -2.42 10.82 13.82
CA GLN A 407 -1.71 10.30 14.99
C GLN A 407 -2.61 9.27 15.67
N GLU A 408 -2.25 8.00 15.56
CA GLU A 408 -2.99 6.89 16.16
C GLU A 408 -2.05 5.93 16.89
N LEU A 409 -2.65 5.03 17.68
CA LEU A 409 -1.95 3.95 18.40
C LEU A 409 -2.06 2.61 17.69
N ASP A 410 -2.76 2.57 16.56
CA ASP A 410 -3.05 1.35 15.81
C ASP A 410 -1.82 0.92 14.99
N GLU A 411 -1.65 -0.40 14.91
CA GLU A 411 -0.62 -1.06 14.12
C GLU A 411 -0.93 -0.92 12.62
N PHE A 412 0.07 -0.57 11.81
CA PHE A 412 -0.04 -0.56 10.36
C PHE A 412 1.33 -0.78 9.72
N SER A 413 1.34 -1.30 8.49
CA SER A 413 2.55 -1.34 7.66
C SER A 413 2.55 -0.25 6.59
N VAL A 414 1.38 0.04 6.00
CA VAL A 414 1.18 1.16 5.08
C VAL A 414 -0.22 1.72 5.28
N ILE A 415 -0.33 3.05 5.36
CA ILE A 415 -1.60 3.77 5.29
C ILE A 415 -1.54 4.75 4.12
N THR A 416 -2.61 4.84 3.34
CA THR A 416 -2.67 5.76 2.19
C THR A 416 -3.75 6.81 2.41
N PHE A 417 -3.40 8.06 2.12
CA PHE A 417 -4.27 9.23 2.15
C PHE A 417 -4.45 9.72 0.71
N ASP A 418 -5.70 9.89 0.28
CA ASP A 418 -6.01 10.42 -1.04
C ASP A 418 -6.13 11.94 -0.99
N MET A 419 -5.47 12.61 -1.94
CA MET A 419 -5.43 14.06 -2.07
C MET A 419 -5.87 14.48 -3.47
N GLU A 420 -6.60 15.59 -3.57
CA GLU A 420 -6.89 16.27 -4.83
C GLU A 420 -6.21 17.64 -4.85
N VAL A 421 -5.27 17.82 -5.78
CA VAL A 421 -4.67 19.13 -6.02
C VAL A 421 -5.62 19.98 -6.85
N THR A 422 -6.25 20.97 -6.21
CA THR A 422 -7.25 21.85 -6.84
C THR A 422 -6.70 23.24 -7.16
N GLU A 423 -5.60 23.65 -6.51
CA GLU A 423 -5.00 24.96 -6.69
C GLU A 423 -3.47 24.93 -6.91
N VAL A 424 -2.97 25.93 -7.65
CA VAL A 424 -1.54 26.15 -7.83
C VAL A 424 -1.12 27.36 -6.98
N THR A 425 -0.42 27.10 -5.90
CA THR A 425 0.16 28.11 -5.01
C THR A 425 1.60 28.31 -5.44
N ALA A 426 1.99 29.54 -5.79
CA ALA A 426 3.34 29.98 -6.19
C ALA A 426 4.23 28.99 -7.01
N ILE A 427 4.58 29.41 -8.24
CA ILE A 427 5.68 28.82 -9.00
C ILE A 427 6.95 28.99 -8.17
N GLN A 428 7.49 27.91 -7.60
CA GLN A 428 8.86 27.92 -7.12
C GLN A 428 9.71 28.28 -8.35
N GLU A 429 10.21 29.53 -8.43
CA GLU A 429 11.24 29.86 -9.42
C GLU A 429 12.38 28.90 -9.12
N THR A 430 12.49 27.82 -9.90
CA THR A 430 13.63 26.92 -9.85
C THR A 430 14.86 27.81 -9.93
N LYS A 431 15.61 27.94 -8.83
CA LYS A 431 16.78 28.82 -8.73
C LYS A 431 17.84 28.31 -9.70
N ALA A 432 17.71 28.63 -10.98
CA ALA A 432 18.58 28.14 -12.05
C ALA A 432 20.02 28.64 -11.86
N PHE A 433 20.19 29.76 -11.16
CA PHE A 433 21.48 30.32 -10.80
C PHE A 433 21.41 31.18 -9.52
N SER A 434 22.50 31.20 -8.76
CA SER A 434 22.69 31.93 -7.50
C SER A 434 23.93 32.83 -7.58
N ASN A 435 24.20 33.62 -6.54
CA ASN A 435 25.44 34.40 -6.39
C ASN A 435 25.79 35.41 -7.51
N PHE A 436 24.84 35.81 -8.38
CA PHE A 436 25.10 36.87 -9.36
C PHE A 436 25.46 38.19 -8.67
N SER A 437 26.68 38.66 -8.92
CA SER A 437 27.23 39.90 -8.40
C SER A 437 28.25 40.46 -9.40
N PHE A 438 28.55 41.76 -9.27
CA PHE A 438 29.62 42.35 -10.05
C PHE A 438 30.36 43.45 -9.29
N TYR A 439 31.64 43.62 -9.63
CA TYR A 439 32.52 44.56 -8.97
C TYR A 439 33.66 45.05 -9.91
N PRO A 440 34.18 46.27 -9.71
CA PRO A 440 33.67 47.29 -8.78
C PRO A 440 32.33 47.87 -9.25
N ASN A 441 31.52 48.36 -8.32
CA ASN A 441 30.32 49.17 -8.60
C ASN A 441 30.27 50.31 -7.58
N PRO A 442 30.51 51.58 -7.95
CA PRO A 442 30.61 52.10 -9.32
C PRO A 442 31.84 51.63 -10.14
N SER A 443 31.74 51.59 -11.47
CA SER A 443 32.85 51.28 -12.39
C SER A 443 32.98 52.31 -13.50
N SER A 444 34.20 52.54 -13.99
CA SER A 444 34.50 53.44 -15.13
C SER A 444 35.08 52.72 -16.35
N THR A 445 35.61 51.51 -16.19
CA THR A 445 36.37 50.81 -17.25
C THR A 445 36.03 49.34 -17.33
N MET A 446 36.34 48.55 -16.30
CA MET A 446 36.13 47.10 -16.31
C MET A 446 35.17 46.67 -15.19
N LEU A 447 34.33 45.69 -15.51
CA LEU A 447 33.40 45.06 -14.59
C LEU A 447 33.70 43.56 -14.51
N THR A 448 33.96 43.04 -13.32
CA THR A 448 34.00 41.59 -13.08
C THR A 448 32.61 41.13 -12.67
N LEU A 449 32.08 40.10 -13.32
CA LEU A 449 30.83 39.45 -12.96
C LEU A 449 31.13 38.05 -12.44
N GLU A 450 30.49 37.69 -11.35
CA GLU A 450 30.53 36.35 -10.76
C GLU A 450 29.10 35.85 -10.60
N PHE A 451 28.86 34.60 -10.97
CA PHE A 451 27.57 33.93 -10.83
C PHE A 451 27.77 32.41 -10.80
N GLU A 452 26.81 31.70 -10.21
CA GLU A 452 26.83 30.25 -10.08
C GLU A 452 25.61 29.64 -10.74
N THR A 453 25.78 28.66 -11.63
CA THR A 453 24.66 27.98 -12.29
C THR A 453 24.49 26.56 -11.76
N ALA A 454 23.26 26.17 -11.41
CA ALA A 454 22.99 24.82 -10.90
C ALA A 454 23.09 23.75 -12.01
N ASN A 455 22.74 24.12 -13.25
CA ASN A 455 22.75 23.25 -14.42
C ASN A 455 23.48 23.92 -15.59
N ALA A 456 23.93 23.13 -16.57
CA ALA A 456 24.43 23.66 -17.83
C ALA A 456 23.29 24.35 -18.61
N GLY A 457 23.57 25.50 -19.24
CA GLY A 457 22.54 26.30 -19.89
C GLY A 457 23.10 27.38 -20.80
N ASP A 458 22.24 27.91 -21.67
CA ASP A 458 22.59 29.01 -22.57
C ASP A 458 22.61 30.33 -21.79
N ALA A 459 23.74 31.05 -21.78
CA ALA A 459 23.93 32.24 -20.97
C ALA A 459 24.18 33.48 -21.82
N ARG A 460 23.42 34.54 -21.53
CA ARG A 460 23.59 35.86 -22.17
C ARG A 460 23.45 36.97 -21.15
N LEU A 461 24.04 38.11 -21.44
CA LEU A 461 24.01 39.31 -20.62
C LEU A 461 23.55 40.51 -21.45
N ALA A 462 22.61 41.28 -20.93
CA ALA A 462 22.19 42.55 -21.49
C ALA A 462 22.50 43.70 -20.52
N ILE A 463 22.96 44.84 -21.04
CA ILE A 463 23.04 46.10 -20.29
C ILE A 463 22.05 47.07 -20.91
N ARG A 464 21.10 47.56 -20.11
CA ARG A 464 20.04 48.49 -20.51
C ARG A 464 20.22 49.83 -19.81
N ASN A 465 19.87 50.92 -20.49
CA ASN A 465 19.76 52.22 -19.83
C ASN A 465 18.42 52.33 -19.05
N VAL A 466 18.23 53.41 -18.29
CA VAL A 466 16.99 53.67 -17.51
C VAL A 466 15.71 53.78 -18.35
N THR A 467 15.82 53.90 -19.69
CA THR A 467 14.66 53.89 -20.60
C THR A 467 14.35 52.50 -21.17
N GLY A 468 15.08 51.46 -20.74
CA GLY A 468 14.91 50.07 -21.20
C GLY A 468 15.62 49.75 -22.52
N GLN A 469 16.28 50.74 -23.13
CA GLN A 469 17.05 50.53 -24.37
C GLN A 469 18.28 49.67 -24.08
N GLU A 470 18.41 48.57 -24.82
CA GLU A 470 19.59 47.70 -24.80
C GLU A 470 20.79 48.44 -25.41
N ILE A 471 21.86 48.54 -24.63
CA ILE A 471 23.12 49.20 -25.01
C ILE A 471 24.18 48.14 -25.30
N VAL A 472 24.15 47.03 -24.56
CA VAL A 472 25.10 45.92 -24.69
C VAL A 472 24.33 44.62 -24.67
N ASN A 473 24.75 43.69 -25.52
CA ASN A 473 24.34 42.31 -25.50
C ASN A 473 25.58 41.44 -25.66
N HIS A 474 25.79 40.52 -24.72
CA HIS A 474 26.89 39.60 -24.75
C HIS A 474 26.35 38.18 -24.60
N ASP A 475 26.59 37.36 -25.62
CA ASP A 475 26.12 35.99 -25.68
C ASP A 475 27.31 35.05 -25.42
N TRP A 476 27.23 34.28 -24.33
CA TRP A 476 28.24 33.29 -23.96
C TRP A 476 27.89 31.89 -24.45
N GLY A 477 26.71 31.70 -25.05
CA GLY A 477 26.22 30.39 -25.46
C GLY A 477 26.08 29.44 -24.28
N MET A 478 26.18 28.14 -24.57
CA MET A 478 26.07 27.09 -23.56
C MET A 478 27.27 27.11 -22.59
N ILE A 479 26.98 27.34 -21.31
CA ILE A 479 27.92 27.26 -20.19
C ILE A 479 27.64 26.02 -19.33
N ALA A 480 28.67 25.47 -18.69
CA ALA A 480 28.54 24.33 -17.78
C ALA A 480 27.89 24.72 -16.44
N ALA A 481 27.45 23.74 -15.65
CA ALA A 481 27.09 23.98 -14.24
C ALA A 481 28.32 24.39 -13.42
N GLY A 482 28.11 25.21 -12.38
CA GLY A 482 29.13 25.65 -11.43
C GLY A 482 29.39 27.16 -11.45
N ASN A 483 30.53 27.56 -10.87
CA ASN A 483 30.91 28.96 -10.72
C ASN A 483 31.53 29.54 -11.99
N HIS A 484 31.04 30.70 -12.40
CA HIS A 484 31.51 31.44 -13.57
C HIS A 484 32.01 32.82 -13.17
N ARG A 485 33.09 33.25 -13.83
CA ARG A 485 33.64 34.58 -13.69
C ARG A 485 33.93 35.16 -15.07
N GLN A 486 33.29 36.29 -15.35
CA GLN A 486 33.41 36.99 -16.64
C GLN A 486 33.90 38.42 -16.40
N THR A 487 34.53 39.01 -17.41
CA THR A 487 34.97 40.41 -17.35
C THR A 487 34.43 41.16 -18.56
N LEU A 488 33.85 42.34 -18.32
CA LEU A 488 33.29 43.21 -19.34
C LEU A 488 34.00 44.55 -19.33
N ASP A 489 34.30 45.04 -20.53
CA ASP A 489 34.65 46.43 -20.75
C ASP A 489 33.36 47.25 -20.79
N VAL A 490 33.31 48.32 -19.99
CA VAL A 490 32.21 49.27 -19.89
C VAL A 490 32.68 50.71 -20.10
N GLU A 491 33.93 50.94 -20.54
CA GLU A 491 34.51 52.27 -20.74
C GLU A 491 33.70 53.12 -21.75
N PHE A 492 33.04 52.46 -22.70
CA PHE A 492 32.23 53.12 -23.72
C PHE A 492 30.86 53.61 -23.23
N LEU A 493 30.44 53.26 -22.01
CA LEU A 493 29.19 53.75 -21.44
C LEU A 493 29.34 55.24 -21.06
N SER A 494 28.24 55.98 -21.14
CA SER A 494 28.19 57.35 -20.62
C SER A 494 27.97 57.30 -19.11
N ALA A 495 28.54 58.24 -18.36
CA ALA A 495 28.30 58.33 -16.92
C ALA A 495 26.79 58.34 -16.61
N GLY A 496 26.34 57.42 -15.75
CA GLY A 496 24.92 57.20 -15.49
C GLY A 496 24.61 55.86 -14.83
N THR A 497 23.31 55.57 -14.72
CA THR A 497 22.78 54.34 -14.12
C THR A 497 22.31 53.38 -15.21
N TYR A 498 22.71 52.11 -15.11
CA TYR A 498 22.35 51.04 -16.03
C TYR A 498 21.79 49.84 -15.29
N ILE A 499 20.97 49.04 -15.97
CA ILE A 499 20.46 47.75 -15.50
C ILE A 499 21.24 46.67 -16.24
N VAL A 500 21.90 45.78 -15.50
CA VAL A 500 22.62 44.62 -16.03
C VAL A 500 21.76 43.39 -15.77
N GLU A 501 21.30 42.75 -16.84
CA GLU A 501 20.47 41.55 -16.81
C GLU A 501 21.29 40.34 -17.27
N LEU A 502 21.42 39.34 -16.42
CA LEU A 502 21.96 38.03 -16.76
C LEU A 502 20.80 37.08 -17.04
N PHE A 503 20.87 36.34 -18.15
CA PHE A 503 19.96 35.27 -18.50
C PHE A 503 20.73 33.95 -18.54
N VAL A 504 20.16 32.90 -17.96
CA VAL A 504 20.61 31.51 -18.13
C VAL A 504 19.37 30.67 -18.45
N ASN A 505 19.34 30.05 -19.63
CA ASN A 505 18.16 29.42 -20.21
C ASN A 505 16.95 30.38 -20.24
N GLN A 506 15.87 30.07 -19.51
CA GLN A 506 14.66 30.90 -19.43
C GLN A 506 14.62 31.80 -18.20
N THR A 507 15.61 31.71 -17.30
CA THR A 507 15.64 32.47 -16.04
C THR A 507 16.50 33.72 -16.19
N SER A 508 16.16 34.81 -15.49
CA SER A 508 16.92 36.06 -15.56
C SER A 508 17.07 36.75 -14.19
N ARG A 509 18.15 37.52 -14.01
CA ARG A 509 18.39 38.32 -12.80
C ARG A 509 19.04 39.64 -13.18
N SER A 510 18.55 40.72 -12.57
CA SER A 510 19.00 42.07 -12.86
C SER A 510 19.68 42.74 -11.67
N MET A 511 20.71 43.55 -11.92
CA MET A 511 21.40 44.37 -10.92
C MET A 511 21.73 45.76 -11.47
N ILE A 512 21.86 46.75 -10.59
CA ILE A 512 22.11 48.14 -10.98
C ILE A 512 23.62 48.42 -11.08
N LEU A 513 24.09 48.86 -12.25
CA LEU A 513 25.44 49.35 -12.47
C LEU A 513 25.46 50.87 -12.43
N LEU A 514 26.32 51.43 -11.59
CA LEU A 514 26.65 52.86 -11.57
C LEU A 514 27.94 53.07 -12.39
N HIS A 515 27.83 53.74 -13.52
CA HIS A 515 28.97 54.08 -14.37
C HIS A 515 29.42 55.53 -14.16
N GLN A 516 30.73 55.76 -13.99
CA GLN A 516 31.31 57.07 -13.64
C GLN A 516 32.40 57.53 -14.60
#